data_AF-A0A7K7WW72-F1
#
_entry.id   AF-A0A7K7WW72-F1
#
_cell.length_a   1.000
_cell.length_b   1.000
_cell.length_c   1.000
_cell.angle_alpha   90.00
_cell.angle_beta   90.00
_cell.angle_gamma   90.00
#
_symmetry.space_group_name_H-M   'P 1'
#
loop_
_entity.id
_entity.type
_entity.pdbx_description
1 polymer ?
#
loop_
_entity_poly.entity_id
_entity_poly.type
_entity_poly.pdbx_seq_one_letter_code
_entity_poly.pdbx_strand_id
1 'polypeptide(L)'
;MTAGDCWAFRGSKGQVVIRLPARIWPSALTVQHLFKSGAAACSISSFPRNIAVSVSLCGAQGLDEEGEDTPLGTFTYDIGKKDIQVFSLKSEHYKAFKYIKIHILSNWGNRKYTCLYRVQLHGKRA
;
A
#
# COMPACT_ATOMS: atom_id res chain seq x y z
N MET A 1 16.91 -0.92 -5.65
CA MET A 1 15.69 -1.30 -6.40
C MET A 1 16.02 -1.19 -7.87
N THR A 2 15.84 -2.27 -8.61
CA THR A 2 16.14 -2.34 -10.05
C THR A 2 14.86 -2.57 -10.85
N ALA A 3 14.87 -2.22 -12.14
CA ALA A 3 13.70 -2.38 -12.97
C ALA A 3 13.33 -3.86 -13.11
N GLY A 4 12.08 -4.19 -12.82
CA GLY A 4 11.56 -5.56 -12.84
C GLY A 4 11.39 -6.19 -11.45
N ASP A 5 12.01 -5.65 -10.40
CA ASP A 5 11.85 -6.14 -9.02
C ASP A 5 10.57 -5.60 -8.36
N CYS A 6 9.43 -5.80 -9.02
CA CYS A 6 8.11 -5.44 -8.53
C CYS A 6 7.20 -6.64 -8.42
N TRP A 7 6.26 -6.56 -7.48
CA TRP A 7 5.10 -7.43 -7.51
C TRP A 7 4.10 -6.92 -8.55
N ALA A 8 4.01 -7.63 -9.67
CA ALA A 8 3.05 -7.35 -10.73
C ALA A 8 1.75 -8.14 -10.52
N PHE A 9 0.62 -7.46 -10.64
CA PHE A 9 -0.70 -8.11 -10.67
C PHE A 9 -1.50 -7.66 -11.90
N ARG A 10 -2.42 -8.52 -12.34
CA ARG A 10 -3.23 -8.29 -13.55
C ARG A 10 -4.21 -7.14 -13.36
N GLY A 11 -4.31 -6.27 -14.36
CA GLY A 11 -5.21 -5.12 -14.37
C GLY A 11 -4.75 -3.96 -13.49
N SER A 12 -5.69 -3.08 -13.14
CA SER A 12 -5.44 -1.84 -12.40
C SER A 12 -5.92 -1.87 -10.94
N LYS A 13 -6.56 -2.96 -10.53
CA LYS A 13 -7.11 -3.14 -9.18
C LYS A 13 -6.54 -4.41 -8.56
N GLY A 14 -6.11 -4.31 -7.31
CA GLY A 14 -5.50 -5.41 -6.58
C GLY A 14 -5.37 -5.10 -5.10
N GLN A 15 -5.04 -6.10 -4.29
CA GLN A 15 -4.85 -5.92 -2.86
C GLN A 15 -3.72 -6.80 -2.34
N VAL A 16 -3.01 -6.31 -1.33
CA VAL A 16 -2.03 -7.08 -0.57
C VAL A 16 -2.31 -6.95 0.92
N VAL A 17 -2.31 -8.07 1.62
CA VAL A 17 -2.42 -8.13 3.09
C VAL A 17 -1.04 -8.43 3.65
N ILE A 18 -0.57 -7.60 4.57
CA ILE A 18 0.75 -7.75 5.19
C ILE A 18 0.56 -7.98 6.69
N ARG A 19 1.08 -9.11 7.18
CA ARG A 19 1.23 -9.37 8.62
C ARG A 19 2.51 -8.72 9.12
N LEU A 20 2.37 -7.79 10.04
CA LEU A 20 3.48 -7.08 10.66
C LEU A 20 4.18 -7.96 11.71
N PRO A 21 5.48 -7.74 11.96
CA PRO A 21 6.23 -8.46 12.99
C PRO A 21 5.74 -8.15 14.41
N ALA A 22 5.11 -6.99 14.63
CA ALA A 22 4.52 -6.57 15.89
C ALA A 22 3.21 -5.82 15.66
N ARG A 23 2.38 -5.70 16.70
CA ARG A 23 1.24 -4.77 16.69
C ARG A 23 1.77 -3.34 16.74
N ILE A 24 1.21 -2.45 15.92
CA ILE A 24 1.58 -1.04 15.89
C ILE A 24 0.33 -0.16 15.87
N TRP A 25 0.47 1.07 16.36
CA TRP A 25 -0.42 2.19 16.01
C TRP A 25 0.10 2.82 14.71
N PRO A 26 -0.55 2.57 13.55
CA PRO A 26 -0.05 3.02 12.26
C PRO A 26 -0.09 4.55 12.15
N SER A 27 0.97 5.17 11.65
CA SER A 27 1.08 6.62 11.50
C SER A 27 1.24 7.07 10.05
N ALA A 28 1.96 6.30 9.24
CA ALA A 28 2.21 6.66 7.84
C ALA A 28 2.45 5.44 6.95
N LEU A 29 2.13 5.60 5.66
CA LEU A 29 2.49 4.69 4.60
C LEU A 29 3.54 5.36 3.70
N THR A 30 4.65 4.68 3.43
CA THR A 30 5.58 5.08 2.36
C THR A 30 5.39 4.16 1.17
N VAL A 31 5.21 4.76 -0.01
CA VAL A 31 5.21 4.06 -1.31
C VAL A 31 6.42 4.55 -2.08
N GLN A 32 7.25 3.61 -2.53
CA GLN A 32 8.43 3.89 -3.33
C GLN A 32 8.35 3.15 -4.67
N HIS A 33 8.64 3.87 -5.75
CA HIS A 33 8.72 3.32 -7.12
C HIS A 33 10.06 3.68 -7.79
N LEU A 34 10.25 3.31 -9.05
CA LEU A 34 11.44 3.68 -9.82
C LEU A 34 11.47 5.19 -10.12
N PHE A 35 12.67 5.75 -10.16
CA PHE A 35 12.89 7.09 -10.70
C PHE A 35 12.48 7.17 -12.17
N LYS A 36 11.88 8.30 -12.56
CA LYS A 36 11.54 8.59 -13.96
C LYS A 36 12.74 8.46 -14.91
N SER A 37 13.94 8.86 -14.48
CA SER A 37 15.17 8.75 -15.27
C SER A 37 15.65 7.32 -15.47
N GLY A 38 15.24 6.37 -14.63
CA GLY A 38 15.58 4.95 -14.72
C GLY A 38 14.44 4.07 -15.26
N ALA A 39 13.28 4.65 -15.57
CA ALA A 39 12.11 3.92 -16.07
C ALA A 39 11.92 4.20 -17.56
N ALA A 40 11.81 3.15 -18.38
CA ALA A 40 11.27 3.31 -19.73
C ALA A 40 9.85 3.90 -19.64
N ALA A 41 9.46 4.79 -20.56
CA ALA A 41 8.16 5.48 -20.51
C ALA A 41 6.96 4.53 -20.35
N CYS A 42 7.03 3.33 -20.94
CA CYS A 42 6.00 2.29 -20.80
C CYS A 42 5.84 1.77 -19.36
N SER A 43 6.88 1.84 -18.52
CA SER A 43 6.85 1.36 -17.13
C SER A 43 6.03 2.27 -16.22
N ILE A 44 6.07 3.59 -16.43
CA ILE A 44 5.39 4.58 -15.58
C ILE A 44 3.87 4.39 -15.57
N SER A 45 3.30 3.98 -16.72
CA SER A 45 1.85 3.70 -16.82
C SER A 45 1.38 2.56 -15.90
N SER A 46 2.29 1.67 -15.48
CA SER A 46 2.01 0.55 -14.58
C SER A 46 2.11 0.91 -13.09
N PHE A 47 2.49 2.14 -12.76
CA PHE A 47 2.66 2.55 -11.36
C PHE A 47 1.27 2.65 -10.71
N PRO A 48 1.14 2.32 -9.41
CA PRO A 48 -0.12 2.50 -8.70
C PRO A 48 -0.48 3.99 -8.69
N ARG A 49 -1.79 4.29 -8.73
CA ARG A 49 -2.31 5.65 -8.67
C ARG A 49 -3.12 5.84 -7.40
N ASN A 50 -4.38 5.43 -7.39
CA ASN A 50 -5.23 5.56 -6.20
C ASN A 50 -4.99 4.36 -5.29
N ILE A 51 -4.66 4.63 -4.03
CA ILE A 51 -4.31 3.63 -3.02
C ILE A 51 -5.17 3.86 -1.79
N ALA A 52 -5.82 2.81 -1.29
CA ALA A 52 -6.52 2.83 -0.01
C ALA A 52 -5.81 1.91 0.99
N VAL A 53 -5.89 2.25 2.26
CA VAL A 53 -5.28 1.49 3.35
C VAL A 53 -6.35 1.18 4.39
N SER A 54 -6.48 -0.08 4.77
CA SER A 54 -7.32 -0.53 5.88
C SER A 54 -6.54 -1.43 6.83
N VAL A 55 -6.98 -1.53 8.07
CA VAL A 55 -6.50 -2.52 9.05
C VAL A 55 -7.59 -3.54 9.31
N SER A 56 -7.19 -4.77 9.63
CA SER A 56 -8.11 -5.83 10.03
C SER A 56 -7.72 -6.37 11.40
N LEU A 57 -8.75 -6.75 12.16
CA LEU A 57 -8.61 -7.43 13.45
C LEU A 57 -8.36 -8.94 13.30
N CYS A 58 -8.24 -9.46 12.07
CA CYS A 58 -7.98 -10.88 11.82
C CYS A 58 -6.92 -11.45 12.77
N GLY A 59 -7.30 -12.46 13.56
CA GLY A 59 -6.42 -13.17 14.49
C GLY A 59 -6.25 -12.54 15.88
N ALA A 60 -7.06 -11.55 16.27
CA ALA A 60 -7.06 -11.02 17.64
C ALA A 60 -7.81 -11.93 18.65
N GLN A 61 -8.75 -12.73 18.17
CA GLN A 61 -9.45 -13.79 18.89
C GLN A 61 -9.58 -14.97 17.91
N GLY A 62 -9.42 -16.20 18.39
CA GLY A 62 -9.40 -17.42 17.58
C GLY A 62 -10.76 -17.80 16.96
N LEU A 63 -11.45 -16.82 16.39
CA LEU A 63 -12.68 -16.97 15.67
C LEU A 63 -12.48 -16.35 14.29
N ASP A 64 -12.84 -17.12 13.28
CA ASP A 64 -12.93 -16.74 11.87
C ASP A 64 -14.04 -15.70 11.63
N GLU A 65 -14.14 -14.68 12.49
CA GLU A 65 -14.97 -13.52 12.23
C GLU A 65 -14.16 -12.58 11.37
N GLU A 66 -14.60 -12.38 10.13
CA GLU A 66 -14.17 -11.34 9.22
C GLU A 66 -14.39 -9.97 9.89
N GLY A 67 -13.50 -9.61 10.80
CA GLY A 67 -13.57 -8.33 11.49
C GLY A 67 -13.52 -7.21 10.47
N GLU A 68 -14.51 -6.32 10.53
CA GLU A 68 -14.71 -5.24 9.59
C GLU A 68 -13.41 -4.46 9.35
N ASP A 69 -13.02 -4.37 8.09
CA ASP A 69 -11.84 -3.62 7.66
C ASP A 69 -12.02 -2.14 8.03
N THR A 70 -11.15 -1.64 8.91
CA THR A 70 -11.22 -0.24 9.33
C THR A 70 -10.35 0.61 8.40
N PRO A 71 -10.91 1.61 7.69
CA PRO A 71 -10.16 2.42 6.74
C PRO A 71 -9.24 3.42 7.46
N LEU A 72 -7.96 3.47 7.08
CA LEU A 72 -6.97 4.42 7.58
C LEU A 72 -6.73 5.61 6.63
N GLY A 73 -7.14 5.50 5.38
CA GLY A 73 -7.07 6.59 4.42
C GLY A 73 -7.01 6.15 2.96
N THR A 74 -7.19 7.13 2.08
CA THR A 74 -7.09 6.99 0.62
C THR A 74 -6.18 8.08 0.08
N PHE A 75 -5.27 7.71 -0.81
CA PHE A 75 -4.18 8.54 -1.29
C PHE A 75 -3.98 8.36 -2.80
N THR A 76 -3.29 9.32 -3.41
CA THR A 76 -2.88 9.26 -4.81
C THR A 76 -1.35 9.30 -4.87
N TYR A 77 -0.74 8.24 -5.38
CA TYR A 77 0.67 8.23 -5.73
C TYR A 77 0.88 9.06 -7.01
N ASP A 78 1.58 10.17 -6.88
CA ASP A 78 1.71 11.19 -7.92
C ASP A 78 3.02 11.04 -8.69
N ILE A 79 2.97 10.52 -9.92
CA ILE A 79 4.16 10.37 -10.76
C ILE A 79 4.85 11.70 -11.07
N GLY A 80 4.20 12.86 -10.89
CA GLY A 80 4.78 14.19 -11.00
C GLY A 80 5.73 14.56 -9.86
N LYS A 81 5.64 13.88 -8.71
CA LYS A 81 6.45 14.15 -7.51
C LYS A 81 7.67 13.23 -7.43
N LYS A 82 8.29 13.17 -6.24
CA LYS A 82 9.38 12.25 -5.92
C LYS A 82 8.93 10.79 -6.04
N ASP A 83 9.89 9.91 -6.32
CA ASP A 83 9.74 8.45 -6.41
C ASP A 83 9.39 7.80 -5.06
N ILE A 84 9.79 8.44 -3.95
CA ILE A 84 9.39 8.11 -2.59
C ILE A 84 8.32 9.09 -2.12
N GLN A 85 7.15 8.58 -1.77
CA GLN A 85 6.02 9.37 -1.26
C GLN A 85 5.54 8.82 0.08
N VAL A 86 5.31 9.73 1.03
CA VAL A 86 4.87 9.41 2.39
C VAL A 86 3.47 9.97 2.58
N PHE A 87 2.56 9.13 3.07
CA PHE A 87 1.15 9.43 3.27
C PHE A 87 0.82 9.26 4.75
N SER A 88 0.39 10.34 5.40
CA SER A 88 -0.06 10.28 6.79
C SER A 88 -1.39 9.53 6.89
N LEU A 89 -1.46 8.55 7.78
CA LEU A 89 -2.66 7.77 8.03
C LEU A 89 -3.51 8.46 9.10
N LYS A 90 -4.84 8.40 8.96
CA LYS A 90 -5.75 8.82 10.02
C LYS A 90 -5.79 7.72 11.07
N SER A 91 -5.09 7.92 12.19
CA SER A 91 -5.14 7.03 13.34
C SER A 91 -6.16 7.54 14.35
N GLU A 92 -7.45 7.50 14.01
CA GLU A 92 -8.53 7.73 14.98
C GLU A 92 -8.75 6.50 15.89
N HIS A 93 -8.00 5.43 15.65
CA HIS A 93 -8.15 4.16 16.35
C HIS A 93 -7.14 4.06 17.50
N TYR A 94 -7.65 3.92 18.72
CA TYR A 94 -6.85 3.66 19.93
C TYR A 94 -6.21 2.25 19.95
N LYS A 95 -6.59 1.37 19.00
CA LYS A 95 -6.13 -0.02 18.93
C LYS A 95 -4.89 -0.15 18.05
N ALA A 96 -4.00 -1.05 18.45
CA ALA A 96 -2.84 -1.43 17.66
C ALA A 96 -3.15 -2.66 16.80
N PHE A 97 -2.69 -2.66 15.55
CA PHE A 97 -3.02 -3.66 14.55
C PHE A 97 -1.79 -4.45 14.12
N LYS A 98 -2.01 -5.72 13.77
CA LYS A 98 -0.96 -6.61 13.24
C LYS A 98 -1.09 -6.85 11.73
N TYR A 99 -2.28 -6.64 11.17
CA TYR A 99 -2.56 -6.85 9.76
C TYR A 99 -2.95 -5.53 9.12
N ILE A 100 -2.27 -5.20 8.03
CA ILE A 100 -2.58 -4.06 7.18
C ILE A 100 -2.96 -4.58 5.80
N LYS A 101 -3.98 -3.98 5.20
CA LYS A 101 -4.43 -4.27 3.85
C LYS A 101 -4.24 -3.01 3.00
N ILE A 102 -3.49 -3.16 1.92
CA ILE A 102 -3.25 -2.09 0.95
C ILE A 102 -4.04 -2.45 -0.29
N HIS A 103 -4.94 -1.54 -0.66
CA HIS A 103 -5.80 -1.65 -1.83
C HIS A 103 -5.26 -0.74 -2.92
N ILE A 104 -4.92 -1.31 -4.06
CA ILE A 104 -4.64 -0.54 -5.27
C ILE A 104 -5.95 -0.42 -6.04
N LEU A 105 -6.44 0.80 -6.18
CA LEU A 105 -7.75 1.11 -6.78
C LEU A 105 -7.64 1.48 -8.26
N SER A 106 -6.46 1.95 -8.68
CA SER A 106 -6.14 2.28 -10.07
C SER A 106 -4.63 2.36 -10.30
N ASN A 107 -4.23 2.44 -11.57
CA ASN A 107 -2.86 2.73 -12.01
C ASN A 107 -2.85 3.93 -12.98
N TRP A 108 -1.67 4.24 -13.53
CA TRP A 108 -1.47 5.35 -14.45
C TRP A 108 -1.76 5.03 -15.94
N GLY A 109 -2.56 3.99 -16.22
CA GLY A 109 -3.11 3.72 -17.55
C GLY A 109 -2.69 2.40 -18.20
N ASN A 110 -1.85 1.59 -17.55
CA ASN A 110 -1.51 0.27 -18.06
C ASN A 110 -2.71 -0.69 -17.97
N ARG A 111 -3.19 -1.17 -19.12
CA ARG A 111 -4.38 -2.04 -19.20
C ARG A 111 -4.10 -3.49 -18.80
N LYS A 112 -2.84 -3.93 -18.82
CA LYS A 112 -2.46 -5.33 -18.61
C LYS A 112 -2.14 -5.63 -17.16
N TYR A 113 -1.40 -4.74 -16.49
CA TYR A 113 -0.91 -4.97 -15.13
C TYR A 113 -0.61 -3.68 -14.38
N THR A 114 -0.42 -3.83 -13.06
CA THR A 114 0.12 -2.81 -12.17
C THR A 114 1.30 -3.40 -11.41
N CYS A 115 2.37 -2.62 -11.26
CA CYS A 115 3.57 -3.05 -10.56
C CYS A 115 3.74 -2.27 -9.26
N LEU A 116 3.69 -2.99 -8.14
CA LEU A 116 3.95 -2.48 -6.81
C LEU A 116 5.39 -2.82 -6.41
N TYR A 117 6.21 -1.81 -6.21
CA TYR A 117 7.62 -1.99 -5.88
C TYR A 117 7.83 -2.15 -4.37
N ARG A 118 7.79 -1.05 -3.62
CA ARG A 118 8.03 -1.08 -2.19
C ARG A 118 6.98 -0.29 -1.46
N VAL A 119 6.46 -0.91 -0.40
CA VAL A 119 5.58 -0.26 0.56
C VAL A 119 6.13 -0.47 1.95
N GLN A 120 6.12 0.57 2.77
CA GLN A 120 6.56 0.53 4.15
C GLN A 120 5.48 1.15 5.01
N LEU A 121 5.09 0.44 6.07
CA LEU A 121 4.18 0.95 7.07
C LEU A 121 4.99 1.42 8.27
N HIS A 122 4.67 2.61 8.75
CA HIS A 122 5.29 3.23 9.91
C HIS A 122 4.27 3.33 11.04
N GLY A 123 4.74 3.26 12.27
CA GLY A 123 3.89 3.38 13.45
C GLY A 123 4.66 3.15 14.74
N LYS A 124 4.03 3.49 15.87
CA LYS A 124 4.58 3.20 17.20
C LYS A 124 4.23 1.76 17.55
N ARG A 125 5.22 0.99 18.03
CA ARG A 125 4.99 -0.37 18.53
C ARG A 125 4.15 -0.32 19.81
N ALA A 126 3.18 -1.22 19.90
CA ALA A 126 2.38 -1.44 21.11
C ALA A 126 3.08 -2.28 22.17
#